data_AF-A0A1I2A3L1-F1
#
_entry.id   AF-A0A1I2A3L1-F1
#
_cell.length_a   1.000
_cell.length_b   1.000
_cell.length_c   1.000
_cell.angle_alpha   90.00
_cell.angle_beta   90.00
_cell.angle_gamma   90.00
#
_symmetry.space_group_name_H-M   'P 1'
#
loop_
_entity.id
_entity.type
_entity.pdbx_description
1 polymer ?
#
loop_
_entity_poly.entity_id
_entity_poly.type
_entity_poly.pdbx_seq_one_letter_code
_entity_poly.pdbx_strand_id
1 'polypeptide(L)' 'MKIKQYDRVRLKDGREGDVMEIYGDYEVFLVTVGNDEYTWEDIDVKLDDIEEVI' A
#
# COMPACT_ATOMS: atom_id res chain seq x y z
N MET A 1 4.32 -12.52 -4.30
CA MET A 1 4.65 -11.20 -4.91
C MET A 1 5.79 -10.58 -4.11
N LYS A 2 6.71 -9.83 -4.73
CA LYS A 2 7.76 -9.11 -4.00
C LYS A 2 7.55 -7.61 -4.18
N ILE A 3 6.92 -6.99 -3.18
CA ILE A 3 6.57 -5.56 -3.13
C ILE A 3 7.75 -4.77 -2.55
N LYS A 4 8.01 -3.58 -3.05
CA LYS A 4 9.08 -2.69 -2.58
C LYS A 4 8.48 -1.38 -2.07
N GLN A 5 9.26 -0.65 -1.28
CA GLN A 5 8.95 0.76 -1.03
C GLN A 5 8.88 1.50 -2.38
N TYR A 6 7.90 2.40 -2.46
CA TYR A 6 7.48 3.20 -3.60
C TYR A 6 6.85 2.44 -4.76
N ASP A 7 6.60 1.13 -4.62
CA ASP A 7 5.70 0.44 -5.56
C ASP A 7 4.27 0.97 -5.35
N ARG A 8 3.54 1.16 -6.46
CA ARG A 8 2.10 1.42 -6.42
C ARG A 8 1.35 0.09 -6.39
N VAL A 9 0.33 0.01 -5.55
CA VAL A 9 -0.46 -1.22 -5.35
C VAL A 9 -1.95 -0.93 -5.45
N ARG A 10 -2.69 -1.95 -5.89
CA ARG A 10 -4.15 -2.01 -5.76
C ARG A 10 -4.52 -2.89 -4.56
N LEU A 11 -5.37 -2.36 -3.70
CA LEU A 11 -5.95 -3.07 -2.57
C LEU A 11 -7.22 -3.80 -3.00
N LYS A 12 -7.57 -4.89 -2.30
CA LYS A 12 -8.77 -5.69 -2.58
C LYS A 12 -10.09 -4.94 -2.41
N ASP A 13 -10.08 -3.82 -1.70
CA ASP A 13 -11.26 -2.95 -1.58
C ASP A 13 -11.41 -1.98 -2.77
N GLY A 14 -10.50 -2.04 -3.74
CA GLY A 14 -10.50 -1.23 -4.96
C GLY A 14 -9.73 0.09 -4.84
N ARG A 15 -9.19 0.43 -3.66
CA ARG A 15 -8.31 1.61 -3.51
C ARG A 15 -6.94 1.32 -4.12
N GLU A 16 -6.27 2.39 -4.55
CA GLU A 16 -4.88 2.36 -4.99
C GLU A 16 -4.05 3.25 -4.07
N GLY A 17 -2.79 2.87 -3.86
CA GLY A 17 -1.88 3.63 -3.02
C GLY A 17 -0.42 3.28 -3.25
N ASP A 18 0.46 4.09 -2.69
CA ASP A 18 1.90 3.96 -2.82
C ASP A 18 2.49 3.42 -1.51
N VAL A 19 3.33 2.38 -1.61
CA VAL A 19 3.94 1.74 -0.43
C VAL A 19 5.03 2.66 0.11
N MET A 20 4.86 3.20 1.31
CA MET A 20 5.81 4.14 1.91
C MET A 20 6.87 3.41 2.75
N GLU A 21 6.44 2.47 3.59
CA GLU A 21 7.32 1.68 4.44
C GLU A 21 6.89 0.21 4.46
N ILE A 22 7.87 -0.67 4.75
CA ILE A 22 7.64 -2.11 4.93
C ILE A 22 8.18 -2.45 6.31
N TYR A 23 7.32 -2.95 7.18
CA TYR A 23 7.67 -3.34 8.54
C TYR A 23 7.84 -4.86 8.64
N GLY A 24 8.84 -5.27 9.42
CA GLY A 24 9.21 -6.69 9.57
C GLY A 24 9.74 -7.29 8.27
N ASP A 25 9.66 -8.61 8.16
CA ASP A 25 9.97 -9.34 6.92
C ASP A 25 8.69 -9.48 6.07
N TYR A 26 8.17 -8.34 5.57
CA TYR A 26 6.94 -8.25 4.76
C TYR A 26 5.64 -8.57 5.53
N GLU A 27 5.59 -8.24 6.82
CA GLU A 27 4.40 -8.50 7.65
C GLU A 27 3.33 -7.41 7.51
N VAL A 28 3.76 -6.14 7.43
CA VAL A 28 2.89 -4.96 7.34
C VAL A 28 3.51 -3.96 6.36
N PHE A 29 2.65 -3.30 5.58
CA PHE A 29 3.01 -2.24 4.64
C PHE A 29 2.28 -0.96 5.06
N LEU A 30 3.01 0.14 5.18
CA LEU A 30 2.41 1.46 5.26
C LEU A 30 2.11 1.92 3.83
N VAL A 31 0.85 2.16 3.52
CA VAL A 31 0.41 2.59 2.19
C VAL A 31 -0.29 3.93 2.30
N THR A 32 0.16 4.92 1.52
CA THR A 32 -0.57 6.18 1.35
C THR A 32 -1.59 6.01 0.24
N VAL A 33 -2.87 6.13 0.57
CA VAL A 33 -3.99 6.11 -0.38
C VAL A 33 -4.58 7.52 -0.52
N GLY A 34 -5.26 7.79 -1.64
CA GLY A 34 -5.89 9.09 -1.91
C GLY A 34 -5.38 9.75 -3.18
N ASN A 35 -6.05 10.82 -3.64
CA ASN A 35 -5.76 11.43 -4.94
C ASN A 35 -4.88 12.68 -4.84
N ASP A 36 -4.85 13.33 -3.68
CA ASP A 36 -4.16 14.60 -3.45
C ASP A 36 -3.85 14.83 -1.96
N GLU A 37 -3.04 15.86 -1.69
CA GLU A 37 -2.57 16.26 -0.36
C GLU A 37 -3.69 16.54 0.66
N TYR A 38 -4.94 16.73 0.20
CA TYR A 38 -6.10 16.97 1.06
C TYR A 38 -6.86 15.68 1.39
N THR A 39 -6.63 14.62 0.63
CA THR A 39 -7.32 13.31 0.73
C THR A 39 -6.40 12.15 1.08
N TRP A 40 -5.09 12.39 1.17
CA TRP A 40 -4.12 11.37 1.55
C TRP A 40 -4.38 10.82 2.95
N GLU A 41 -4.33 9.50 3.05
CA GLU A 41 -4.45 8.75 4.27
C GLU A 41 -3.38 7.66 4.27
N ASP A 42 -2.61 7.60 5.35
CA ASP A 42 -1.67 6.50 5.59
C ASP A 42 -2.39 5.37 6.32
N ILE A 43 -2.35 4.17 5.74
CA ILE A 43 -2.97 2.98 6.30
C ILE A 43 -1.98 1.83 6.38
N ASP A 44 -2.09 1.05 7.45
CA ASP A 44 -1.39 -0.22 7.57
C ASP A 44 -2.20 -1.32 6.87
N VAL A 45 -1.56 -2.02 5.95
CA VAL A 45 -2.15 -3.17 5.23
C VAL A 45 -1.25 -4.38 5.32
N LYS A 46 -1.83 -5.57 5.22
CA LYS A 46 -1.08 -6.83 5.10
C LYS A 46 -0.96 -7.23 3.64
N LEU A 47 -0.05 -8.17 3.36
CA LEU A 47 0.10 -8.73 2.02
C LEU A 47 -1.24 -9.28 1.47
N ASP A 48 -2.07 -9.85 2.35
CA ASP A 48 -3.37 -10.41 1.99
C ASP A 48 -4.41 -9.33 1.64
N ASP A 49 -4.19 -8.06 1.93
CA ASP A 49 -5.07 -6.95 1.54
C ASP A 49 -4.71 -6.40 0.15
N ILE A 50 -3.52 -6.75 -0.37
CA ILE A 50 -3.01 -6.29 -1.65
C ILE A 50 -3.40 -7.28 -2.76
N GLU A 51 -4.05 -6.77 -3.80
CA GLU A 51 -4.45 -7.56 -4.97
C GLU A 51 -3.29 -7.66 -5.97
N GLU A 52 -2.70 -6.52 -6.34
CA GLU A 52 -1.61 -6.46 -7.32
C GLU A 52 -0.72 -5.22 -7.15
N VAL A 53 0.48 -5.27 -7.75
CA VAL A 53 1.38 -4.12 -7.95
C VAL A 53 1.14 -3.60 -9.36
N ILE A 54 0.98 -2.28 -9.52
CA ILE A 54 0.58 -1.62 -10.78
C ILE A 54 1.56 -0.53 -11.23
#